data_AF-A0A6P0LZJ6-F1
#
_entry.id   AF-A0A6P0LZJ6-F1
#
_cell.length_a   1.000
_cell.length_b   1.000
_cell.length_c   1.000
_cell.angle_alpha   90.00
_cell.angle_beta   90.00
_cell.angle_gamma   90.00
#
_symmetry.space_group_name_H-M   'P 1'
#
loop_
_entity.id
_entity.type
_entity.pdbx_description
1 polymer ?
#
loop_
_entity_poly.entity_id
_entity_poly.type
_entity_poly.pdbx_seq_one_letter_code
_entity_poly.pdbx_strand_id
1 'polypeptide(L)'
;MPKPASRLLLESLTSVEVTNSDTGRSGFQMSFTVSPSGKSDLDYPLLKQVKQFNRVVLVVIFNGKPQVLSDGIITNQQLQPSTQPGVPSTITVTGEDVSVMMDMEEKIEKHPSQNQTAITMKIIGKYAKYGLIPKVKPPSGDKPPLPTEYIPIQYGTDLQYILEMAERNGYVFFISPGPVPLTNTAYWGPPPKLGVPQSAISVNMGWHSNVDSINFQYDGLAASQASGELLDCKKNKPKEV
;
A
#
# COMPACT_ATOMS: atom_id res chain seq x y z
N MET A 1 -6.15 18.16 -6.67
CA MET A 1 -6.13 17.25 -7.84
C MET A 1 -4.73 17.28 -8.41
N PRO A 2 -4.07 16.11 -8.55
CA PRO A 2 -2.76 16.06 -9.19
C PRO A 2 -2.87 16.50 -10.65
N LYS A 3 -1.83 17.16 -11.13
CA LYS A 3 -1.71 17.68 -12.49
C LYS A 3 -0.67 16.85 -13.24
N PRO A 4 -0.71 16.79 -14.58
CA PRO A 4 0.38 16.22 -15.35
C PRO A 4 1.72 16.77 -14.90
N ALA A 5 2.73 15.89 -14.83
CA ALA A 5 4.08 16.27 -14.45
C ALA A 5 4.58 17.41 -15.34
N SER A 6 5.29 18.36 -14.75
CA SER A 6 5.91 19.42 -15.53
C SER A 6 6.99 18.84 -16.44
N ARG A 7 7.28 19.53 -17.55
CA ARG A 7 8.36 19.14 -18.45
C ARG A 7 9.70 18.97 -17.72
N LEU A 8 10.00 19.89 -16.79
CA LEU A 8 11.19 19.81 -15.95
C LEU A 8 11.25 18.52 -15.14
N LEU A 9 10.12 18.09 -14.55
CA LEU A 9 10.07 16.88 -13.75
C LEU A 9 10.30 15.62 -14.58
N LEU A 10 9.75 15.59 -15.80
CA LEU A 10 9.93 14.46 -16.72
C LEU A 10 11.36 14.38 -17.27
N GLU A 11 11.96 15.51 -17.67
CA GLU A 11 13.33 15.55 -18.21
C GLU A 11 14.39 15.26 -17.14
N SER A 12 14.10 15.54 -15.87
CA SER A 12 14.99 15.25 -14.74
C SER A 12 14.88 13.82 -14.19
N LEU A 13 13.84 13.05 -14.55
CA LEU A 13 13.60 11.72 -14.00
C LEU A 13 14.62 10.71 -14.53
N THR A 14 15.34 10.04 -13.63
CA THR A 14 16.35 9.03 -14.00
C THR A 14 15.93 7.61 -13.72
N SER A 15 15.18 7.38 -12.64
CA SER A 15 14.71 6.05 -12.27
C SER A 15 13.36 6.11 -11.57
N VAL A 16 12.56 5.07 -11.80
CA VAL A 16 11.31 4.80 -11.07
C VAL A 16 11.33 3.33 -10.68
N GLU A 17 11.15 3.09 -9.40
CA GLU A 17 10.95 1.76 -8.83
C GLU A 17 9.57 1.72 -8.17
N VAL A 18 8.83 0.64 -8.41
CA VAL A 18 7.51 0.41 -7.82
C VAL A 18 7.52 -0.95 -7.15
N THR A 19 7.17 -0.96 -5.87
CA THR A 19 7.08 -2.18 -5.06
C THR A 19 5.62 -2.40 -4.71
N ASN A 20 5.06 -3.51 -5.22
CA ASN A 20 3.72 -3.95 -4.86
C ASN A 20 3.83 -5.04 -3.80
N SER A 21 3.18 -4.82 -2.66
CA SER A 21 3.08 -5.84 -1.61
C SER A 21 1.65 -6.38 -1.54
N ASP A 22 1.54 -7.70 -1.35
CA ASP A 22 0.28 -8.37 -0.98
C ASP A 22 0.03 -8.34 0.53
N THR A 23 1.06 -7.96 1.30
CA THR A 23 1.10 -7.91 2.75
C THR A 23 1.74 -6.59 3.18
N GLY A 24 0.92 -5.62 3.58
CA GLY A 24 1.37 -4.28 3.98
C GLY A 24 1.32 -3.24 2.85
N ARG A 25 2.17 -2.22 2.93
CA ARG A 25 2.12 -1.05 2.06
C ARG A 25 2.87 -1.29 0.75
N SER A 26 2.21 -0.96 -0.35
CA SER A 26 2.88 -0.77 -1.63
C SER A 26 3.53 0.60 -1.64
N GLY A 27 4.56 0.78 -2.46
CA GLY A 27 5.31 2.01 -2.51
C GLY A 27 6.02 2.23 -3.83
N PHE A 28 6.68 3.38 -3.91
CA PHE A 28 7.49 3.74 -5.05
C PHE A 28 8.70 4.56 -4.60
N GLN A 29 9.75 4.50 -5.40
CA GLN A 29 10.88 5.39 -5.31
C GLN A 29 11.13 6.03 -6.67
N MET A 30 11.37 7.34 -6.70
CA MET A 30 11.76 8.06 -7.90
C MET A 30 13.06 8.82 -7.65
N SER A 31 13.97 8.72 -8.60
CA SER A 31 15.25 9.43 -8.58
C SER A 31 15.28 10.46 -9.69
N PHE A 32 15.79 11.65 -9.37
CA PHE A 32 15.88 12.77 -10.28
C PHE A 32 17.28 13.35 -10.28
N THR A 33 17.75 13.71 -11.46
CA THR A 33 18.97 14.49 -11.63
C THR A 33 18.64 15.98 -11.65
N VAL A 34 19.33 16.74 -10.80
CA VAL A 34 19.08 18.17 -10.62
C VAL A 34 20.36 18.99 -10.56
N SER A 35 20.23 20.25 -10.97
CA SER A 35 21.27 21.26 -10.83
C SER A 35 20.74 22.41 -9.97
N PRO A 36 21.60 23.06 -9.17
CA PRO A 36 21.21 24.27 -8.46
C PRO A 36 20.72 25.33 -9.43
N SER A 37 19.76 26.15 -9.02
CA SER A 37 19.45 27.36 -9.76
C SER A 37 20.64 28.31 -9.62
N GLY A 38 21.02 29.02 -10.70
CA GLY A 38 22.16 29.95 -10.69
C GLY A 38 22.05 31.14 -9.72
N LYS A 39 21.03 31.17 -8.86
CA LYS A 39 20.84 32.15 -7.77
C LYS A 39 21.41 31.66 -6.43
N SER A 40 21.55 30.34 -6.23
CA SER A 40 22.10 29.73 -5.01
C SER A 40 22.39 28.24 -5.23
N ASP A 41 23.51 27.75 -4.70
CA ASP A 41 23.90 26.33 -4.74
C ASP A 41 22.93 25.38 -4.00
N LEU A 42 21.99 25.92 -3.22
CA LEU A 42 21.00 25.18 -2.45
C LEU A 42 19.55 25.34 -2.98
N ASP A 43 19.31 26.21 -3.97
CA ASP A 43 17.96 26.39 -4.51
C ASP A 43 17.73 25.44 -5.69
N TYR A 44 17.15 24.28 -5.42
CA TYR A 44 16.76 23.29 -6.42
C TYR A 44 15.27 23.46 -6.77
N PRO A 45 14.92 23.93 -7.99
CA PRO A 45 13.52 24.16 -8.36
C PRO A 45 12.63 22.91 -8.24
N LEU A 46 13.20 21.73 -8.44
CA LEU A 46 12.46 20.47 -8.40
C LEU A 46 11.98 20.10 -6.99
N LEU A 47 12.71 20.49 -5.93
CA LEU A 47 12.28 20.27 -4.53
C LEU A 47 10.92 20.90 -4.24
N LYS A 48 10.60 22.03 -4.92
CA LYS A 48 9.31 22.71 -4.78
C LYS A 48 8.16 21.95 -5.46
N GLN A 49 8.46 21.02 -6.37
CA GLN A 49 7.48 20.20 -7.08
C GLN A 49 7.25 18.82 -6.43
N VAL A 50 8.29 18.23 -5.82
CA VAL A 50 8.23 16.90 -5.21
C VAL A 50 8.20 16.96 -3.67
N LYS A 51 7.33 17.80 -3.11
CA LYS A 51 7.21 17.98 -1.65
C LYS A 51 6.63 16.75 -0.96
N GLN A 52 6.99 16.57 0.31
CA GLN A 52 6.30 15.64 1.21
C GLN A 52 4.79 15.88 1.19
N PHE A 53 4.02 14.81 1.30
CA PHE A 53 2.55 14.79 1.20
C PHE A 53 1.97 15.16 -0.17
N ASN A 54 2.79 15.43 -1.19
CA ASN A 54 2.28 15.47 -2.55
C ASN A 54 1.85 14.06 -2.97
N ARG A 55 0.69 13.97 -3.61
CA ARG A 55 0.19 12.75 -4.22
C ARG A 55 0.82 12.55 -5.59
N VAL A 56 1.34 11.36 -5.84
CA VAL A 56 1.98 10.95 -7.10
C VAL A 56 1.18 9.78 -7.68
N VAL A 57 0.92 9.85 -8.98
CA VAL A 57 0.32 8.75 -9.73
C VAL A 57 1.26 8.38 -10.86
N LEU A 58 1.77 7.16 -10.82
CA LEU A 58 2.66 6.61 -11.83
C LEU A 58 1.83 5.85 -12.86
N VAL A 59 1.90 6.29 -14.11
CA VAL A 59 1.19 5.68 -15.23
C VAL A 59 2.20 5.32 -16.30
N VAL A 60 2.16 4.08 -16.76
CA VAL A 60 2.92 3.61 -17.92
C VAL A 60 1.97 3.29 -19.07
N ILE A 61 2.46 3.44 -20.30
CA ILE A 61 1.72 3.04 -21.48
C ILE A 61 2.31 1.73 -21.96
N PHE A 62 1.55 0.65 -21.84
CA PHE A 62 1.95 -0.67 -22.33
C PHE A 62 1.00 -1.08 -23.46
N ASN A 63 1.54 -1.41 -24.63
CA ASN A 63 0.74 -1.74 -25.84
C ASN A 63 -0.37 -0.72 -26.16
N GLY A 64 -0.06 0.57 -26.02
CA GLY A 64 -1.00 1.67 -26.28
C GLY A 64 -2.11 1.85 -25.23
N LYS A 65 -2.09 1.09 -24.13
CA LYS A 65 -3.05 1.22 -23.03
C LYS A 65 -2.38 1.82 -21.79
N PRO A 66 -2.96 2.86 -21.16
CA PRO A 66 -2.46 3.38 -19.90
C PRO A 66 -2.72 2.36 -18.79
N GLN A 67 -1.69 2.09 -18.00
CA GLN A 67 -1.74 1.25 -16.81
C GLN A 67 -1.18 2.04 -15.63
N VAL A 68 -1.97 2.15 -14.56
CA VAL A 68 -1.52 2.77 -13.31
C VAL A 68 -0.64 1.77 -12.58
N LEU A 69 0.62 2.13 -12.31
CA LEU A 69 1.54 1.30 -11.54
C LEU A 69 1.44 1.57 -10.05
N SER A 70 1.28 2.83 -9.67
CA SER A 70 1.20 3.24 -8.27
C SER A 70 0.42 4.55 -8.15
N ASP A 71 -0.28 4.69 -7.04
CA ASP A 71 -0.96 5.92 -6.63
C ASP A 71 -0.75 6.07 -5.12
N GLY A 72 0.05 7.06 -4.75
CA GLY A 72 0.56 7.16 -3.39
C GLY A 72 0.98 8.57 -3.01
N ILE A 73 1.49 8.70 -1.79
CA ILE A 73 1.86 9.94 -1.13
C ILE A 73 3.35 9.93 -0.87
N ILE A 74 4.04 11.03 -1.19
CA ILE A 74 5.48 11.17 -0.88
C ILE A 74 5.65 11.24 0.64
N THR A 75 6.36 10.28 1.22
CA THR A 75 6.67 10.19 2.65
C THR A 75 8.09 10.63 2.96
N ASN A 76 9.02 10.46 2.03
CA ASN A 76 10.41 10.82 2.21
C ASN A 76 10.99 11.57 0.99
N GLN A 77 11.87 12.53 1.27
CA GLN A 77 12.62 13.28 0.26
C GLN A 77 14.07 13.39 0.72
N GLN A 78 15.00 13.01 -0.14
CA GLN A 78 16.44 13.07 0.08
C GLN A 78 17.09 13.87 -1.04
N LEU A 79 17.99 14.77 -0.67
CA LEU A 79 18.85 15.50 -1.60
C LEU A 79 20.28 15.04 -1.36
N GLN A 80 20.94 14.60 -2.43
CA GLN A 80 22.36 14.28 -2.45
C GLN A 80 23.07 15.27 -3.39
N PRO A 81 23.65 16.35 -2.84
CA PRO A 81 24.41 17.30 -3.64
C PRO A 81 25.66 16.61 -4.22
N SER A 82 25.95 16.87 -5.50
CA SER A 82 27.23 16.47 -6.08
C SER A 82 28.33 17.45 -5.65
N THR A 83 29.50 16.90 -5.31
CA THR A 83 30.72 17.67 -4.99
C THR A 83 31.68 17.76 -6.17
N GLN A 84 31.40 17.09 -7.28
CA GLN A 84 32.24 17.06 -8.48
C GLN A 84 31.70 18.01 -9.55
N PRO A 85 32.54 18.91 -10.12
CA PRO A 85 32.14 19.76 -11.23
C PRO A 85 31.64 18.93 -12.42
N GLY A 86 30.49 19.30 -12.99
CA GLY A 86 29.89 18.62 -14.13
C GLY A 86 29.08 17.36 -13.80
N VAL A 87 29.17 16.84 -12.56
CA VAL A 87 28.28 15.78 -12.09
C VAL A 87 27.07 16.42 -11.42
N PRO A 88 25.84 16.12 -11.86
CA PRO A 88 24.65 16.73 -11.29
C PRO A 88 24.28 16.10 -9.93
N SER A 89 23.57 16.85 -9.10
CA SER A 89 23.04 16.38 -7.82
C SER A 89 21.85 15.45 -8.04
N THR A 90 21.53 14.62 -7.04
CA THR A 90 20.41 13.68 -7.09
C THR A 90 19.36 14.04 -6.05
N ILE A 91 18.08 14.02 -6.43
CA ILE A 91 16.96 14.02 -5.49
C ILE A 91 16.28 12.65 -5.58
N THR A 92 16.13 11.99 -4.44
CA THR A 92 15.37 10.74 -4.32
C THR A 92 14.12 11.02 -3.51
N VAL A 93 12.97 10.61 -4.01
CA VAL A 93 11.71 10.66 -3.26
C VAL A 93 11.15 9.26 -3.12
N THR A 94 10.73 8.93 -1.91
CA THR A 94 10.03 7.69 -1.60
C THR A 94 8.59 8.05 -1.25
N GLY A 95 7.66 7.30 -1.81
CA GLY A 95 6.27 7.36 -1.43
C GLY A 95 5.70 5.99 -1.20
N GLU A 96 4.58 6.00 -0.50
CA GLU A 96 3.82 4.81 -0.13
C GLU A 96 2.39 5.00 -0.64
N ASP A 97 1.64 3.91 -0.77
CA ASP A 97 0.26 3.98 -1.21
C ASP A 97 -0.60 4.86 -0.27
N VAL A 98 -1.80 5.20 -0.73
CA VAL A 98 -2.69 6.13 0.00
C VAL A 98 -3.10 5.66 1.40
N SER A 99 -2.80 4.42 1.81
CA SER A 99 -3.00 3.90 3.17
C SER A 99 -2.21 4.68 4.22
N VAL A 100 -1.11 5.36 3.84
CA VAL A 100 -0.39 6.28 4.75
C VAL A 100 -1.34 7.31 5.34
N MET A 101 -2.30 7.81 4.56
CA MET A 101 -3.25 8.79 5.06
C MET A 101 -4.19 8.23 6.13
N MET A 102 -4.34 6.91 6.19
CA MET A 102 -5.11 6.20 7.21
C MET A 102 -4.34 6.01 8.52
N ASP A 103 -3.04 6.31 8.53
CA ASP A 103 -2.13 6.09 9.65
C ASP A 103 -1.62 7.39 10.29
N MET A 104 -2.27 8.52 9.99
CA MET A 104 -1.79 9.85 10.39
C MET A 104 -2.25 10.30 11.79
N GLU A 105 -3.33 9.73 12.31
CA GLU A 105 -3.95 10.17 13.56
C GLU A 105 -4.37 8.95 14.39
N GLU A 106 -3.88 8.91 15.62
CA GLU A 106 -4.33 7.95 16.62
C GLU A 106 -5.59 8.46 17.32
N LYS A 107 -6.52 7.55 17.59
CA LYS A 107 -7.77 7.90 18.27
C LYS A 107 -8.34 6.74 19.05
N ILE A 108 -9.32 7.09 19.89
CA ILE A 108 -10.18 6.12 20.55
C ILE A 108 -11.60 6.35 20.03
N GLU A 109 -12.08 5.45 19.18
CA GLU A 109 -13.41 5.55 18.55
C GLU A 109 -14.26 4.35 18.94
N LYS A 110 -15.49 4.60 19.41
CA LYS A 110 -16.47 3.55 19.70
C LYS A 110 -17.34 3.28 18.48
N HIS A 111 -17.63 2.02 18.21
CA HIS A 111 -18.44 1.58 17.08
C HIS A 111 -19.70 0.84 17.54
N PRO A 112 -20.67 1.53 18.17
CA PRO A 112 -21.87 0.89 18.71
C PRO A 112 -22.73 0.25 17.61
N SER A 113 -23.13 -0.99 17.83
CA SER A 113 -23.97 -1.77 16.88
C SER A 113 -23.39 -1.88 15.46
N GLN A 114 -22.06 -1.83 15.31
CA GLN A 114 -21.39 -2.02 14.02
C GLN A 114 -20.61 -3.34 14.02
N ASN A 115 -20.81 -4.16 13.00
CA ASN A 115 -19.99 -5.34 12.75
C ASN A 115 -18.67 -4.96 12.05
N GLN A 116 -17.76 -5.91 11.88
CA GLN A 116 -16.42 -5.59 11.34
C GLN A 116 -16.51 -5.07 9.90
N THR A 117 -17.38 -5.64 9.08
CA THR A 117 -17.63 -5.16 7.71
C THR A 117 -18.08 -3.70 7.69
N ALA A 118 -19.04 -3.33 8.55
CA ALA A 118 -19.57 -1.96 8.62
C ALA A 118 -18.50 -0.98 9.11
N ILE A 119 -17.68 -1.37 10.07
CA ILE A 119 -16.59 -0.53 10.58
C ILE A 119 -15.53 -0.32 9.49
N THR A 120 -15.08 -1.39 8.84
CA THR A 120 -14.09 -1.32 7.75
C THR A 120 -14.60 -0.45 6.59
N MET A 121 -15.85 -0.63 6.15
CA MET A 121 -16.44 0.23 5.11
C MET A 121 -16.52 1.70 5.56
N LYS A 122 -16.94 1.96 6.80
CA LYS A 122 -17.01 3.31 7.37
C LYS A 122 -15.63 3.98 7.36
N ILE A 123 -14.59 3.27 7.81
CA ILE A 123 -13.23 3.79 7.87
C ILE A 123 -12.72 4.10 6.46
N ILE A 124 -12.78 3.13 5.52
CA ILE A 124 -12.35 3.36 4.13
C ILE A 124 -13.10 4.55 3.51
N GLY A 125 -14.41 4.67 3.78
CA GLY A 125 -15.24 5.77 3.29
C GLY A 125 -14.76 7.17 3.71
N LYS A 126 -14.13 7.32 4.88
CA LYS A 126 -13.53 8.60 5.32
C LYS A 126 -12.44 9.10 4.36
N TYR A 127 -11.82 8.17 3.63
CA TYR A 127 -10.71 8.42 2.72
C TYR A 127 -11.13 8.43 1.24
N ALA A 128 -12.43 8.52 0.93
CA ALA A 128 -12.95 8.61 -0.44
C ALA A 128 -12.37 9.78 -1.25
N LYS A 129 -11.92 10.86 -0.60
CA LYS A 129 -11.20 11.98 -1.25
C LYS A 129 -9.89 11.56 -1.94
N TYR A 130 -9.32 10.41 -1.56
CA TYR A 130 -8.17 9.79 -2.20
C TYR A 130 -8.56 8.78 -3.29
N GLY A 131 -9.83 8.72 -3.67
CA GLY A 131 -10.33 7.80 -4.69
C GLY A 131 -10.39 6.35 -4.22
N LEU A 132 -10.44 6.12 -2.90
CA LEU A 132 -10.52 4.79 -2.32
C LEU A 132 -11.93 4.21 -2.46
N ILE A 133 -12.00 3.08 -3.15
CA ILE A 133 -13.21 2.30 -3.38
C ILE A 133 -13.11 1.06 -2.48
N PRO A 134 -14.02 0.87 -1.50
CA PRO A 134 -13.99 -0.26 -0.60
C PRO A 134 -14.38 -1.56 -1.34
N LYS A 135 -13.55 -2.60 -1.18
CA LYS A 135 -13.84 -3.98 -1.57
C LYS A 135 -13.70 -4.87 -0.33
N VAL A 136 -14.73 -4.84 0.50
CA VAL A 136 -14.79 -5.50 1.81
C VAL A 136 -15.62 -6.78 1.69
N LYS A 137 -15.03 -7.93 2.03
CA LYS A 137 -15.75 -9.22 2.10
C LYS A 137 -16.14 -9.51 3.55
N PRO A 138 -17.39 -9.86 3.85
CA PRO A 138 -17.80 -10.14 5.22
C PRO A 138 -17.24 -11.47 5.73
N PRO A 139 -16.69 -11.52 6.97
CA PRO A 139 -16.29 -12.77 7.59
C PRO A 139 -17.48 -13.65 7.94
N SER A 140 -17.21 -14.94 8.10
CA SER A 140 -18.22 -15.93 8.47
C SER A 140 -18.83 -15.56 9.82
N GLY A 141 -20.14 -15.34 9.84
CA GLY A 141 -20.86 -14.98 11.08
C GLY A 141 -20.75 -13.52 11.50
N ASP A 142 -20.31 -12.61 10.62
CA ASP A 142 -20.17 -11.18 10.91
C ASP A 142 -21.53 -10.49 11.17
N LYS A 143 -21.95 -10.51 12.44
CA LYS A 143 -23.20 -9.89 12.91
C LYS A 143 -22.87 -8.67 13.77
N PRO A 144 -23.69 -7.60 13.71
CA PRO A 144 -23.53 -6.46 14.60
C PRO A 144 -23.63 -6.92 16.06
N PRO A 145 -22.67 -6.54 16.92
CA PRO A 145 -22.73 -6.86 18.33
C PRO A 145 -23.87 -6.08 18.99
N LEU A 146 -24.54 -6.71 19.94
CA LEU A 146 -25.52 -6.02 20.77
C LEU A 146 -24.79 -5.09 21.74
N PRO A 147 -25.22 -3.83 21.93
CA PRO A 147 -24.59 -2.91 22.87
C PRO A 147 -24.54 -3.42 24.33
N THR A 148 -25.41 -4.35 24.67
CA THR A 148 -25.45 -5.03 25.98
C THR A 148 -24.40 -6.13 26.12
N GLU A 149 -23.88 -6.68 25.02
CA GLU A 149 -22.82 -7.69 25.02
C GLU A 149 -21.46 -7.01 25.06
N TYR A 150 -21.15 -6.20 24.04
CA TYR A 150 -19.95 -5.38 23.99
C TYR A 150 -20.07 -4.29 22.90
N ILE A 151 -19.20 -3.28 22.99
CA ILE A 151 -19.06 -2.24 21.98
C ILE A 151 -17.63 -2.35 21.42
N PRO A 152 -17.43 -2.55 20.11
CA PRO A 152 -16.10 -2.49 19.51
C PRO A 152 -15.49 -1.10 19.73
N ILE A 153 -14.25 -1.09 20.20
CA ILE A 153 -13.47 0.13 20.41
C ILE A 153 -12.22 0.03 19.54
N GLN A 154 -12.00 1.06 18.74
CA GLN A 154 -10.77 1.28 18.01
C GLN A 154 -9.77 1.97 18.93
N TYR A 155 -8.55 1.44 18.99
CA TYR A 155 -7.38 2.08 19.58
C TYR A 155 -6.32 2.23 18.48
N GLY A 156 -5.67 3.40 18.40
CA GLY A 156 -4.66 3.68 17.40
C GLY A 156 -5.25 4.27 16.12
N THR A 157 -4.57 4.07 14.99
CA THR A 157 -4.93 4.70 13.72
C THR A 157 -6.04 3.94 12.98
N ASP A 158 -6.58 4.55 11.93
CA ASP A 158 -7.56 3.90 11.05
C ASP A 158 -6.96 2.72 10.28
N LEU A 159 -5.69 2.82 9.87
CA LEU A 159 -4.98 1.72 9.22
C LEU A 159 -4.73 0.57 10.18
N GLN A 160 -4.18 0.87 11.37
CA GLN A 160 -3.83 -0.15 12.36
C GLN A 160 -5.07 -0.98 12.74
N TYR A 161 -6.19 -0.32 13.00
CA TYR A 161 -7.41 -1.03 13.40
C TYR A 161 -7.97 -1.93 12.29
N ILE A 162 -7.89 -1.51 11.02
CA ILE A 162 -8.28 -2.36 9.90
C ILE A 162 -7.38 -3.58 9.78
N LEU A 163 -6.07 -3.42 9.98
CA LEU A 163 -5.10 -4.51 9.96
C LEU A 163 -5.36 -5.51 11.11
N GLU A 164 -5.61 -5.01 12.32
CA GLU A 164 -5.97 -5.86 13.47
C GLU A 164 -7.27 -6.66 13.22
N MET A 165 -8.29 -6.01 12.65
CA MET A 165 -9.52 -6.70 12.27
C MET A 165 -9.27 -7.72 11.15
N ALA A 166 -8.37 -7.42 10.20
CA ALA A 166 -8.03 -8.36 9.14
C ALA A 166 -7.35 -9.61 9.72
N GLU A 167 -6.33 -9.42 10.56
CA GLU A 167 -5.57 -10.48 11.20
C GLU A 167 -6.46 -11.44 12.00
N ARG A 168 -7.40 -10.91 12.81
CA ARG A 168 -8.37 -11.70 13.59
C ARG A 168 -9.25 -12.63 12.76
N ASN A 169 -9.41 -12.36 11.45
CA ASN A 169 -10.21 -13.18 10.54
C ASN A 169 -9.36 -13.96 9.52
N GLY A 170 -8.02 -13.92 9.62
CA GLY A 170 -7.14 -14.48 8.58
C GLY A 170 -7.29 -13.76 7.24
N TYR A 171 -7.59 -12.46 7.27
CA TYR A 171 -7.79 -11.60 6.11
C TYR A 171 -6.53 -10.77 5.85
N VAL A 172 -6.45 -10.22 4.64
CA VAL A 172 -5.44 -9.24 4.24
C VAL A 172 -6.11 -7.90 3.96
N PHE A 173 -5.37 -6.83 4.21
CA PHE A 173 -5.71 -5.48 3.78
C PHE A 173 -4.57 -4.93 2.93
N PHE A 174 -4.91 -4.49 1.71
CA PHE A 174 -3.98 -3.79 0.83
C PHE A 174 -4.74 -2.84 -0.08
N ILE A 175 -4.03 -1.86 -0.62
CA ILE A 175 -4.55 -0.92 -1.60
C ILE A 175 -3.92 -1.25 -2.94
N SER A 176 -4.76 -1.40 -3.95
CA SER A 176 -4.33 -1.62 -5.33
C SER A 176 -4.73 -0.43 -6.20
N PRO A 177 -3.84 0.04 -7.11
CA PRO A 177 -4.19 1.07 -8.06
C PRO A 177 -5.32 0.58 -8.96
N GLY A 178 -6.30 1.45 -9.19
CA GLY A 178 -7.43 1.17 -10.06
C GLY A 178 -7.06 1.26 -11.55
N PRO A 179 -7.97 0.85 -12.45
CA PRO A 179 -7.72 0.84 -13.89
C PRO A 179 -7.58 2.24 -14.49
N VAL A 180 -7.99 3.28 -13.76
CA VAL A 180 -7.94 4.69 -14.18
C VAL A 180 -7.19 5.48 -13.10
N PRO A 181 -6.37 6.48 -13.49
CA PRO A 181 -5.70 7.35 -12.53
C PRO A 181 -6.66 7.92 -11.48
N LEU A 182 -6.18 8.07 -10.24
CA LEU A 182 -6.94 8.59 -9.09
C LEU A 182 -8.05 7.69 -8.58
N THR A 183 -8.12 6.45 -9.03
CA THR A 183 -8.97 5.42 -8.44
C THR A 183 -8.09 4.37 -7.78
N ASN A 184 -8.47 3.96 -6.57
CA ASN A 184 -7.77 2.95 -5.78
C ASN A 184 -8.79 1.98 -5.21
N THR A 185 -8.47 0.69 -5.18
CA THR A 185 -9.31 -0.31 -4.53
C THR A 185 -8.69 -0.70 -3.20
N ALA A 186 -9.40 -0.43 -2.11
CA ALA A 186 -9.03 -0.90 -0.78
C ALA A 186 -9.65 -2.29 -0.57
N TYR A 187 -8.84 -3.34 -0.67
CA TYR A 187 -9.29 -4.71 -0.47
C TYR A 187 -9.19 -5.09 1.00
N TRP A 188 -10.28 -5.65 1.54
CA TRP A 188 -10.29 -6.27 2.87
C TRP A 188 -11.03 -7.60 2.77
N GLY A 189 -10.34 -8.71 2.97
CA GLY A 189 -10.91 -10.04 2.76
C GLY A 189 -9.89 -11.16 2.86
N PRO A 190 -10.29 -12.43 2.63
CA PRO A 190 -9.35 -13.53 2.57
C PRO A 190 -8.25 -13.28 1.52
N PRO A 191 -7.02 -13.81 1.71
CA PRO A 191 -5.99 -13.78 0.68
C PRO A 191 -6.58 -14.15 -0.68
N PRO A 192 -6.43 -13.31 -1.72
CA PRO A 192 -6.98 -13.58 -3.02
C PRO A 192 -6.48 -14.94 -3.51
N LYS A 193 -7.40 -15.87 -3.84
CA LYS A 193 -7.03 -17.11 -4.50
C LYS A 193 -6.54 -16.77 -5.92
N LEU A 194 -5.51 -17.47 -6.38
CA LEU A 194 -4.95 -17.36 -7.74
C LEU A 194 -6.09 -17.22 -8.76
N GLY A 195 -6.01 -16.15 -9.56
CA GLY A 195 -7.00 -15.85 -10.59
C GLY A 195 -6.86 -16.77 -11.79
N VAL A 196 -7.09 -16.23 -12.99
CA VAL A 196 -6.79 -16.93 -14.24
C VAL A 196 -5.32 -17.39 -14.20
N PRO A 197 -5.00 -18.65 -14.59
CA PRO A 197 -3.63 -19.12 -14.63
C PRO A 197 -2.72 -18.11 -15.33
N GLN A 198 -1.67 -17.67 -14.64
CA GLN A 198 -0.63 -16.84 -15.23
C GLN A 198 0.35 -17.73 -16.00
N SER A 199 1.00 -17.15 -17.02
CA SER A 199 2.09 -17.84 -17.72
C SER A 199 3.16 -18.28 -16.72
N ALA A 200 3.71 -19.47 -16.93
CA ALA A 200 4.77 -19.98 -16.07
C ALA A 200 6.00 -19.05 -16.12
N ILE A 201 6.61 -18.82 -14.96
CA ILE A 201 7.96 -18.27 -14.87
C ILE A 201 8.93 -19.38 -15.29
N SER A 202 9.75 -19.10 -16.30
CA SER A 202 10.59 -20.09 -16.97
C SER A 202 12.03 -19.58 -17.05
N VAL A 203 12.93 -20.37 -16.47
CA VAL A 203 14.38 -20.10 -16.41
C VAL A 203 15.12 -21.25 -17.08
N ASN A 204 16.21 -20.95 -17.79
CA ASN A 204 17.04 -21.95 -18.49
C ASN A 204 16.30 -22.78 -19.55
N MET A 205 15.26 -22.22 -20.17
CA MET A 205 14.49 -22.84 -21.26
C MET A 205 14.91 -22.31 -22.64
N GLY A 206 16.16 -21.85 -22.78
CA GLY A 206 16.66 -21.23 -24.01
C GLY A 206 15.84 -19.99 -24.38
N TRP A 207 15.36 -19.94 -25.61
CA TRP A 207 14.51 -18.85 -26.14
C TRP A 207 13.12 -18.76 -25.49
N HIS A 208 12.69 -19.79 -24.75
CA HIS A 208 11.47 -19.75 -23.97
C HIS A 208 11.65 -19.16 -22.57
N SER A 209 12.88 -18.91 -22.12
CA SER A 209 13.11 -18.28 -20.81
C SER A 209 12.53 -16.89 -20.80
N ASN A 210 11.78 -16.55 -19.74
CA ASN A 210 11.13 -15.24 -19.59
C ASN A 210 11.58 -14.48 -18.32
N VAL A 211 12.61 -14.97 -17.62
CA VAL A 211 13.24 -14.30 -16.48
C VAL A 211 14.76 -14.34 -16.60
N ASP A 212 15.40 -13.24 -16.20
CA ASP A 212 16.86 -13.13 -16.17
C ASP A 212 17.48 -13.78 -14.93
N SER A 213 16.79 -13.71 -13.79
CA SER A 213 17.20 -14.36 -12.56
C SER A 213 15.99 -14.79 -11.72
N ILE A 214 16.16 -15.86 -10.93
CA ILE A 214 15.20 -16.32 -9.94
C ILE A 214 15.97 -16.81 -8.71
N ASN A 215 15.49 -16.43 -7.53
CA ASN A 215 16.11 -16.80 -6.27
C ASN A 215 15.06 -17.45 -5.37
N PHE A 216 15.44 -18.54 -4.70
CA PHE A 216 14.58 -19.26 -3.78
C PHE A 216 15.26 -19.34 -2.42
N GLN A 217 14.50 -19.03 -1.37
CA GLN A 217 14.94 -19.16 0.00
C GLN A 217 13.95 -20.05 0.75
N TYR A 218 14.48 -20.97 1.55
CA TYR A 218 13.69 -21.80 2.46
C TYR A 218 14.11 -21.46 3.89
N ASP A 219 13.16 -20.98 4.69
CA ASP A 219 13.35 -20.76 6.12
C ASP A 219 12.80 -21.95 6.90
N GLY A 220 13.70 -22.79 7.43
CA GLY A 220 13.33 -23.96 8.22
C GLY A 220 12.82 -23.64 9.62
N LEU A 221 12.92 -22.38 10.07
CA LEU A 221 12.41 -21.93 11.37
C LEU A 221 11.03 -21.26 11.26
N ALA A 222 10.54 -21.04 10.03
CA ALA A 222 9.20 -20.49 9.81
C ALA A 222 8.13 -21.47 10.32
N ALA A 223 7.19 -20.97 11.12
CA ALA A 223 6.10 -21.77 11.67
C ALA A 223 5.19 -22.28 10.54
N SER A 224 4.99 -23.60 10.47
CA SER A 224 4.15 -24.26 9.47
C SER A 224 2.80 -24.73 10.03
N GLN A 225 2.67 -24.77 11.36
CA GLN A 225 1.47 -25.21 12.06
C GLN A 225 1.20 -24.27 13.24
N ALA A 226 -0.08 -24.00 13.49
CA ALA A 226 -0.55 -23.27 14.66
C ALA A 226 -1.69 -24.08 15.30
N SER A 227 -1.73 -24.11 16.63
CA SER A 227 -2.76 -24.78 17.43
C SER A 227 -3.21 -23.87 18.56
N GLY A 228 -4.51 -23.85 18.88
CA GLY A 228 -5.03 -23.05 19.98
C GLY A 228 -6.16 -23.74 20.76
N GLU A 229 -6.33 -23.35 22.01
CA GLU A 229 -7.47 -23.77 22.83
C GLU A 229 -8.45 -22.60 23.00
N LEU A 230 -9.74 -22.86 22.76
CA LEU A 230 -10.81 -21.92 23.00
C LEU A 230 -11.68 -22.40 24.16
N LEU A 231 -11.91 -21.53 25.16
CA LEU A 231 -12.83 -21.81 26.25
C LEU A 231 -14.28 -21.69 25.74
N ASP A 232 -15.03 -22.80 25.76
CA ASP A 232 -16.46 -22.79 25.45
C ASP A 232 -17.23 -22.19 26.62
N CYS A 233 -17.74 -20.96 26.47
CA CYS A 233 -18.49 -20.25 27.51
C CYS A 233 -19.80 -20.94 27.91
N LYS A 234 -20.34 -21.87 27.10
CA LYS A 234 -21.53 -22.66 27.46
C LYS A 234 -21.20 -23.94 28.22
N LYS A 235 -19.97 -24.45 28.08
CA LYS A 235 -19.55 -25.74 28.66
C LYS A 235 -18.46 -25.61 29.73
N ASN A 236 -17.88 -24.43 29.90
CA ASN A 236 -16.74 -24.14 30.78
C ASN A 236 -15.60 -25.16 30.65
N LYS A 237 -15.34 -25.60 29.41
CA LYS A 237 -14.29 -26.56 29.06
C LYS A 237 -13.49 -26.04 27.87
N PRO A 238 -12.16 -26.25 27.84
CA PRO A 238 -11.36 -25.96 26.68
C PRO A 238 -11.76 -26.86 25.51
N LYS A 239 -11.75 -26.30 24.31
CA LYS A 239 -11.96 -27.00 23.04
C LYS A 239 -10.79 -26.67 22.12
N GLU A 240 -10.12 -27.70 21.62
CA GLU A 240 -9.07 -27.56 20.60
C GLU A 240 -9.68 -27.04 19.29
N VAL A 241 -8.99 -26.09 18.65
CA VAL A 241 -9.31 -25.55 17.33
C VAL A 241 -8.06 -25.48 16.47
#